data_AF-A0A8T5MZ51-F1
#
_entry.id   AF-A0A8T5MZ51-F1
#
_cell.length_a   1.000
_cell.length_b   1.000
_cell.length_c   1.000
_cell.angle_alpha   90.00
_cell.angle_beta   90.00
_cell.angle_gamma   90.00
#
_symmetry.space_group_name_H-M   'P 1'
#
loop_
_entity.id
_entity.type
_entity.pdbx_description
1 polymer ?
#
loop_
_entity_poly.entity_id
_entity_poly.type
_entity_poly.pdbx_seq_one_letter_code
_entity_poly.pdbx_strand_id
1 'polypeptide(L)'
;MEGEGVSEIIVKSYKANGGKKYICYIPSKKQMEMVGENIGPKPDELIETNVDYPERNIIMVRECDSVIALNGGIGTLTEIIHAIKDYSKKVSVIDLGELSSWIKSIPELRKKVFLTLNINKAIEYIISK
;
A
#
# COMPACT_ATOMS: atom_id res chain seq x y z
N MET A 1 20.24 4.35 -8.53
CA MET A 1 19.23 3.31 -8.79
C MET A 1 17.89 4.00 -8.72
N GLU A 2 17.19 4.05 -9.85
CA GLU A 2 15.77 4.37 -9.91
C GLU A 2 15.03 3.29 -9.09
N GLY A 3 13.87 3.60 -8.49
CA GLY A 3 13.21 2.70 -7.54
C GLY A 3 12.68 1.41 -8.16
N GLU A 4 13.56 0.41 -8.36
CA GLU A 4 13.33 -0.92 -8.95
C GLU A 4 12.49 -1.85 -8.04
N GLY A 5 11.30 -1.41 -7.65
CA GLY A 5 10.41 -2.14 -6.74
C GLY A 5 9.09 -2.55 -7.38
N VAL A 6 8.34 -3.39 -6.66
CA VAL A 6 6.96 -3.78 -7.02
C VAL A 6 6.09 -2.55 -7.32
N SER A 7 6.27 -1.46 -6.58
CA SER A 7 5.55 -0.18 -6.78
C SER A 7 5.75 0.41 -8.18
N GLU A 8 6.96 0.34 -8.74
CA GLU A 8 7.22 0.84 -10.09
C GLU A 8 6.51 0.00 -11.15
N ILE A 9 6.55 -1.33 -11.01
CA ILE A 9 5.85 -2.26 -11.91
C ILE A 9 4.35 -1.99 -11.91
N ILE A 10 3.76 -1.78 -10.72
CA ILE A 10 2.34 -1.45 -10.58
C ILE A 10 2.03 -0.16 -11.34
N VAL A 11 2.79 0.92 -11.12
CA VAL A 11 2.51 2.23 -11.73
C VAL A 11 2.67 2.18 -13.24
N LYS A 12 3.74 1.55 -13.75
CA LYS A 12 3.97 1.37 -15.19
C LYS A 12 2.83 0.59 -15.82
N SER A 13 2.43 -0.53 -15.22
CA SER A 13 1.31 -1.35 -15.72
C SER A 13 -0.02 -0.61 -15.66
N TYR A 14 -0.31 0.08 -14.55
CA TYR A 14 -1.52 0.89 -14.39
C TYR A 14 -1.64 1.94 -15.50
N LYS A 15 -0.55 2.66 -15.80
CA LYS A 15 -0.54 3.65 -16.88
C LYS A 15 -0.66 3.02 -18.26
N ALA A 16 0.05 1.94 -18.53
CA ALA A 16 -0.03 1.22 -19.81
C ALA A 16 -1.44 0.70 -20.13
N ASN A 17 -2.24 0.41 -19.09
CA ASN A 17 -3.62 -0.08 -19.21
C ASN A 17 -4.67 1.04 -19.11
N GLY A 18 -4.31 2.31 -19.36
CA GLY A 18 -5.26 3.43 -19.38
C GLY A 18 -5.66 3.95 -18.00
N GLY A 19 -4.86 3.67 -16.96
CA GLY A 19 -5.04 4.21 -15.63
C GLY A 19 -5.05 5.75 -15.62
N LYS A 20 -6.05 6.31 -14.95
CA LYS A 20 -6.38 7.74 -15.03
C LYS A 20 -5.52 8.63 -14.14
N LYS A 21 -5.31 8.22 -12.87
CA LYS A 21 -4.63 9.05 -11.87
C LYS A 21 -3.74 8.22 -10.96
N TYR A 22 -2.48 8.63 -10.83
CA TYR A 22 -1.47 8.12 -9.92
C TYR A 22 -1.02 9.26 -9.01
N ILE A 23 -1.30 9.12 -7.72
CA ILE A 23 -0.88 10.04 -6.66
C ILE A 23 0.28 9.37 -5.91
N CYS A 24 1.41 10.06 -5.81
CA CYS A 24 2.57 9.59 -5.07
C CYS A 24 2.76 10.42 -3.81
N TYR A 25 2.78 9.75 -2.66
CA TYR A 25 3.13 10.36 -1.38
C TYR A 25 4.60 10.06 -1.09
N ILE A 26 5.38 11.08 -0.78
CA ILE A 26 6.78 10.95 -0.40
C ILE A 26 7.01 11.51 1.00
N PRO A 27 7.95 10.95 1.78
CA PRO A 27 8.35 11.53 3.06
C PRO A 27 9.10 12.86 2.82
N SER A 28 9.56 13.50 3.90
CA SER A 28 10.40 14.69 3.77
C SER A 28 11.64 14.43 2.92
N LYS A 29 12.07 15.44 2.15
CA LYS A 29 13.30 15.37 1.35
C LYS A 29 14.52 14.87 2.13
N LYS A 30 14.69 15.31 3.39
CA LYS A 30 15.77 14.85 4.28
C LYS A 30 15.76 13.32 4.46
N GLN A 31 14.57 12.73 4.62
CA GLN A 31 14.44 11.28 4.80
C GLN A 31 14.81 10.53 3.54
N MET A 32 14.38 11.02 2.36
CA MET A 32 14.76 10.44 1.08
C MET A 32 16.28 10.49 0.86
N GLU A 33 16.92 11.62 1.16
CA GLU A 33 18.37 11.79 1.04
C GLU A 33 19.15 10.82 1.95
N MET A 34 18.70 10.61 3.19
CA MET A 34 19.35 9.71 4.15
C MET A 34 19.40 8.25 3.66
N VAL A 35 18.38 7.80 2.93
CA VAL A 35 18.30 6.42 2.42
C VAL A 35 18.68 6.30 0.94
N GLY A 36 19.03 7.41 0.30
CA GLY A 36 19.41 7.46 -1.12
C GLY A 36 18.27 7.12 -2.08
N GLU A 37 17.02 7.34 -1.68
CA GLU A 37 15.84 7.04 -2.51
C GLU A 37 15.52 8.20 -3.45
N ASN A 38 15.15 7.87 -4.69
CA ASN A 38 14.68 8.83 -5.67
C ASN A 38 13.20 8.59 -5.96
N ILE A 39 12.52 9.64 -6.44
CA ILE A 39 11.15 9.52 -6.91
C ILE A 39 11.13 8.61 -8.15
N GLY A 40 10.26 7.60 -8.13
CA GLY A 40 10.06 6.65 -9.24
C GLY A 40 9.34 7.27 -10.44
N PRO A 41 8.48 6.51 -11.15
CA PRO A 41 7.73 7.04 -12.29
C PRO A 41 7.01 8.34 -11.97
N LYS A 42 7.01 9.29 -12.91
CA LYS A 42 6.41 10.61 -12.71
C LYS A 42 4.92 10.50 -12.33
N PRO A 43 4.51 10.98 -11.15
CA PRO A 43 3.12 10.97 -10.75
C PRO A 43 2.32 12.09 -11.43
N ASP A 44 0.99 11.94 -11.48
CA ASP A 44 0.10 13.05 -11.86
C ASP A 44 0.02 14.07 -10.72
N GLU A 45 0.16 13.60 -9.49
CA GLU A 45 0.18 14.42 -8.28
C GLU A 45 1.21 13.88 -7.30
N LEU A 46 2.14 14.74 -6.88
CA LEU A 46 3.16 14.44 -5.89
C LEU A 46 2.82 15.17 -4.58
N ILE A 47 2.69 14.42 -3.49
CA ILE A 47 2.38 14.96 -2.16
C ILE A 47 3.59 14.70 -1.27
N GLU A 48 4.31 15.78 -0.92
CA GLU A 48 5.35 15.72 0.10
C GLU A 48 4.72 15.89 1.48
N THR A 49 4.79 14.84 2.30
CA THR A 49 4.15 14.82 3.62
C THR A 49 4.97 15.50 4.70
N ASN A 50 6.25 15.81 4.42
CA ASN A 50 7.19 16.43 5.35
C ASN A 50 7.42 15.62 6.65
N VAL A 51 7.14 14.32 6.64
CA VAL A 51 7.33 13.40 7.77
C VAL A 51 8.28 12.26 7.42
N ASP A 52 8.46 11.29 8.32
CA ASP A 52 9.23 10.07 8.06
C ASP A 52 8.44 9.02 7.25
N TYR A 53 9.08 7.88 6.96
CA TYR A 53 8.47 6.80 6.17
C TYR A 53 7.25 6.16 6.86
N PRO A 54 7.35 5.71 8.14
CA PRO A 54 6.19 5.20 8.86
C PRO A 54 4.99 6.16 8.88
N GLU A 55 5.22 7.44 9.20
CA GLU A 55 4.15 8.44 9.26
C GLU A 55 3.56 8.72 7.87
N ARG A 56 4.39 8.78 6.83
CA ARG A 56 3.93 8.90 5.43
C ARG A 56 3.00 7.76 5.06
N ASN A 57 3.33 6.52 5.43
CA ASN A 57 2.50 5.35 5.10
C ASN A 57 1.13 5.44 5.79
N ILE A 58 1.08 5.91 7.04
CA ILE A 58 -0.19 6.13 7.77
C ILE A 58 -1.05 7.21 7.08
N ILE A 59 -0.43 8.30 6.61
CA ILE A 59 -1.13 9.33 5.84
C ILE A 59 -1.73 8.74 4.56
N MET A 60 -0.96 7.95 3.80
CA MET A 60 -1.46 7.29 2.59
C MET A 60 -2.69 6.41 2.87
N VAL A 61 -2.65 5.63 3.96
CA VAL A 61 -3.76 4.75 4.35
C VAL A 61 -5.00 5.57 4.74
N ARG A 62 -4.82 6.71 5.42
CA ARG A 62 -5.93 7.60 5.80
C ARG A 62 -6.67 8.13 4.58
N GLU A 63 -5.92 8.59 3.57
CA GLU A 63 -6.45 9.26 2.37
C GLU A 63 -6.99 8.29 1.29
N CYS A 64 -6.76 6.98 1.43
CA CYS A 64 -7.28 6.00 0.48
C CYS A 64 -8.69 5.51 0.85
N ASP A 65 -9.46 5.02 -0.13
CA ASP A 65 -10.77 4.40 0.14
C ASP A 65 -10.63 2.96 0.64
N SER A 66 -9.62 2.24 0.16
CA SER A 66 -9.38 0.81 0.44
C SER A 66 -7.95 0.43 0.14
N VAL A 67 -7.49 -0.67 0.74
CA VAL A 67 -6.12 -1.18 0.60
C VAL A 67 -6.14 -2.54 -0.11
N ILE A 68 -5.29 -2.67 -1.13
CA ILE A 68 -4.86 -3.96 -1.67
C ILE A 68 -3.39 -4.10 -1.37
N ALA A 69 -3.05 -4.97 -0.43
CA ALA A 69 -1.65 -5.28 -0.14
C ALA A 69 -1.21 -6.44 -1.03
N LEU A 70 -0.13 -6.22 -1.78
CA LEU A 70 0.67 -7.31 -2.32
C LEU A 70 1.66 -7.75 -1.23
N ASN A 71 2.15 -8.99 -1.29
CA ASN A 71 3.19 -9.52 -0.39
C ASN A 71 4.15 -8.43 0.12
N GLY A 72 4.40 -8.40 1.43
CA GLY A 72 5.21 -7.38 2.08
C GLY A 72 5.66 -7.78 3.49
N GLY A 73 6.51 -6.94 4.08
CA GLY A 73 7.06 -7.15 5.42
C GLY A 73 6.29 -6.42 6.53
N ILE A 74 7.00 -6.10 7.61
CA ILE A 74 6.46 -5.41 8.80
C ILE A 74 5.86 -4.04 8.45
N GLY A 75 6.42 -3.32 7.48
CA GLY A 75 5.87 -2.04 7.03
C GLY A 75 4.45 -2.21 6.47
N THR A 76 4.24 -3.21 5.62
CA THR A 76 2.92 -3.55 5.05
C THR A 76 1.94 -4.04 6.11
N LEU A 77 2.41 -4.84 7.08
CA LEU A 77 1.58 -5.23 8.22
C LEU A 77 1.12 -4.00 9.03
N THR A 78 2.02 -3.05 9.26
CA THR A 78 1.72 -1.79 9.97
C THR A 78 0.64 -0.98 9.24
N GLU A 79 0.74 -0.87 7.92
CA GLU A 79 -0.28 -0.20 7.08
C GLU A 79 -1.65 -0.88 7.22
N ILE A 80 -1.70 -2.20 7.16
CA ILE A 80 -2.93 -2.98 7.32
C ILE A 80 -3.55 -2.78 8.70
N ILE A 81 -2.74 -2.73 9.76
CA ILE A 81 -3.22 -2.50 11.12
C ILE A 81 -3.92 -1.14 11.21
N HIS A 82 -3.30 -0.05 10.72
CA HIS A 82 -3.91 1.29 10.74
C HIS A 82 -5.16 1.35 9.86
N ALA A 83 -5.12 0.72 8.68
CA ALA A 83 -6.27 0.64 7.78
C ALA A 83 -7.49 0.04 8.49
N ILE A 84 -7.30 -1.05 9.24
CA ILE A 84 -8.36 -1.78 9.91
C ILE A 84 -8.81 -1.12 11.22
N LYS A 85 -7.86 -0.67 12.05
CA LYS A 85 -8.13 -0.22 13.41
C LYS A 85 -8.50 1.25 13.50
N ASP A 86 -7.78 2.09 12.78
CA ASP A 86 -7.88 3.54 12.94
C ASP A 86 -8.80 4.16 11.89
N TYR A 87 -8.85 3.56 10.70
CA TYR A 87 -9.56 4.15 9.55
C TYR A 87 -10.69 3.29 8.99
N SER A 88 -10.93 2.10 9.55
CA SER A 88 -12.02 1.18 9.17
C SER A 88 -12.12 0.92 7.65
N LYS A 89 -10.98 0.86 6.95
CA LYS A 89 -10.89 0.64 5.51
C LYS A 89 -11.12 -0.83 5.16
N LYS A 90 -11.64 -1.11 3.96
CA LYS A 90 -11.64 -2.48 3.41
C LYS A 90 -10.21 -2.84 2.99
N VAL A 91 -9.76 -4.03 3.41
CA VAL A 91 -8.41 -4.51 3.11
C VAL A 91 -8.48 -5.90 2.48
N SER A 92 -7.89 -6.03 1.29
CA SER A 92 -7.59 -7.33 0.69
C SER A 92 -6.08 -7.53 0.62
N VAL A 93 -5.63 -8.78 0.80
CA VAL A 93 -4.21 -9.13 0.75
C VAL A 93 -4.01 -10.30 -0.18
N ILE A 94 -3.07 -10.11 -1.10
CA ILE A 94 -2.67 -11.08 -2.10
C ILE A 94 -1.33 -11.66 -1.69
N ASP A 95 -1.37 -12.68 -0.84
CA ASP A 95 -0.17 -13.30 -0.26
C ASP A 95 -0.42 -14.75 0.21
N LEU A 96 0.63 -15.58 0.10
CA LEU A 96 0.74 -16.90 0.72
C LEU A 96 1.89 -17.01 1.71
N GLY A 97 2.71 -15.97 1.83
CA GLY A 97 3.91 -15.95 2.63
C GLY A 97 3.66 -15.53 4.07
N GLU A 98 4.67 -14.85 4.60
CA GLU A 98 4.77 -14.48 6.01
C GLU A 98 3.67 -13.50 6.43
N LEU A 99 3.34 -12.54 5.58
CA LEU A 99 2.30 -11.55 5.84
C LEU A 99 0.94 -12.22 6.09
N SER A 100 0.57 -13.20 5.26
CA SER A 100 -0.65 -13.98 5.45
C SER A 100 -0.68 -14.73 6.79
N SER A 101 0.48 -15.17 7.26
CA SER A 101 0.63 -15.89 8.54
C SER A 101 0.47 -14.94 9.72
N TRP A 102 1.08 -13.75 9.66
CA TRP A 102 0.89 -12.71 10.67
C TRP A 102 -0.57 -12.21 10.74
N ILE A 103 -1.23 -12.04 9.60
CA ILE A 103 -2.66 -11.64 9.58
C ILE A 103 -3.53 -12.70 10.25
N LYS A 104 -3.25 -13.99 10.03
CA LYS A 104 -4.01 -15.10 10.65
C LYS A 104 -3.77 -15.19 12.16
N SER A 105 -2.59 -14.79 12.65
CA SER A 105 -2.27 -14.85 14.08
C SER A 105 -2.88 -13.71 14.89
N ILE A 106 -3.22 -12.58 14.25
CA ILE A 106 -3.85 -11.42 14.90
C ILE A 106 -5.38 -11.53 14.75
N PRO A 107 -6.15 -11.79 15.84
CA PRO A 107 -7.58 -12.11 15.73
C PRO A 107 -8.44 -11.04 15.05
N GLU A 108 -8.12 -9.77 15.25
CA GLU A 108 -8.83 -8.64 14.63
C GLU A 108 -8.61 -8.61 13.12
N LEU A 109 -7.36 -8.77 12.66
CA LEU A 109 -7.02 -8.77 11.25
C LEU A 109 -7.59 -10.00 10.55
N ARG A 110 -7.48 -11.18 11.16
CA ARG A 110 -8.04 -12.43 10.63
C ARG A 110 -9.52 -12.33 10.27
N LYS A 111 -10.29 -11.52 11.01
CA LYS A 111 -11.74 -11.33 10.79
C LYS A 111 -12.06 -10.26 9.74
N LYS A 112 -11.21 -9.25 9.61
CA LYS A 112 -11.50 -8.04 8.82
C LYS A 112 -10.72 -7.95 7.51
N VAL A 113 -9.66 -8.73 7.35
CA VAL A 113 -8.83 -8.76 6.14
C VAL A 113 -9.26 -9.91 5.24
N PHE A 114 -9.46 -9.62 3.95
CA PHE A 114 -9.73 -10.65 2.95
C PHE A 114 -8.43 -11.18 2.34
N LEU A 115 -8.02 -12.39 2.75
CA LEU A 115 -6.85 -13.09 2.21
C LEU A 115 -7.24 -13.89 0.96
N THR A 116 -6.52 -13.71 -0.14
CA THR A 116 -6.77 -14.42 -1.40
C THR A 116 -5.49 -14.53 -2.24
N LEU A 117 -5.47 -15.45 -3.20
CA LEU A 117 -4.47 -15.46 -4.29
C LEU A 117 -5.02 -14.92 -5.60
N ASN A 118 -6.34 -14.72 -5.66
CA ASN A 118 -7.04 -14.34 -6.85
C ASN A 118 -7.26 -12.83 -6.83
N ILE A 119 -6.62 -12.13 -7.76
CA ILE A 119 -6.71 -10.67 -7.93
C ILE A 119 -8.15 -10.21 -8.17
N ASN A 120 -8.94 -10.94 -8.96
CA ASN A 120 -10.33 -10.57 -9.23
C ASN A 120 -11.15 -10.61 -7.94
N LYS A 121 -10.98 -11.65 -7.12
CA LYS A 121 -11.64 -11.72 -5.82
C LYS A 121 -11.20 -10.61 -4.86
N ALA A 122 -9.90 -10.25 -4.87
CA ALA A 122 -9.39 -9.15 -4.06
C ALA A 122 -10.07 -7.82 -4.43
N ILE A 123 -10.21 -7.56 -5.73
CA ILE A 123 -10.89 -6.38 -6.27
C ILE A 123 -12.38 -6.42 -5.95
N GLU A 124 -13.07 -7.53 -6.23
CA GLU A 124 -14.50 -7.70 -5.92
C GLU A 124 -14.82 -7.41 -4.46
N TYR A 125 -13.96 -7.87 -3.55
CA TYR A 125 -14.11 -7.60 -2.12
C TYR A 125 -14.06 -6.10 -1.80
N ILE A 126 -13.08 -5.36 -2.33
CA ILE A 126 -12.94 -3.92 -2.03
C ILE A 126 -14.02 -3.06 -2.70
N ILE A 127 -14.52 -3.44 -3.88
CA ILE A 127 -15.57 -2.68 -4.60
C ILE A 127 -17.00 -3.06 -4.16
N SER A 128 -17.16 -4.18 -3.45
CA SER A 128 -18.46 -4.56 -2.89
C SER A 128 -18.99 -3.44 -2.00
N LYS A 129 -20.31 -3.26 -1.94
CA LYS A 129 -20.94 -2.32 -1.01
C LYS A 129 -21.01 -2.97 0.37
#